data_AF-A0A843SHQ3-F1
#
_entry.id   AF-A0A843SHQ3-F1
#
_cell.length_a   1.000
_cell.length_b   1.000
_cell.length_c   1.000
_cell.angle_alpha   90.00
_cell.angle_beta   90.00
_cell.angle_gamma   90.00
#
_symmetry.space_group_name_H-M   'P 1'
#
loop_
_entity.id
_entity.type
_entity.pdbx_description
1 polymer ?
#
loop_
_entity_poly.entity_id
_entity_poly.type
_entity_poly.pdbx_seq_one_letter_code
_entity_poly.pdbx_strand_id
1 'polypeptide(L)'
;MMKPISYLIALFAVVFSISAYAGNAAKAPRQDGGSSSSIEVTDDGGVATIRGSEGIALMKEDKLQLTKRTVYLNGRSYGTVPEVCEIKYVVTKTARTLYVDGKPRSPAAK
;
A
#
# COMPACT_ATOMS: atom_id res chain seq x y z
N MET A 1 -14.56 22.73 29.58
CA MET A 1 -13.56 22.03 30.41
C MET A 1 -13.29 20.68 29.76
N MET A 2 -12.06 20.45 29.30
CA MET A 2 -11.67 19.36 28.39
C MET A 2 -11.47 18.01 29.12
N LYS A 3 -11.72 16.91 28.38
CA LYS A 3 -11.57 15.49 28.75
C LYS A 3 -10.09 15.11 29.02
N PRO A 4 -9.84 13.88 29.53
CA PRO A 4 -9.36 12.90 28.55
C PRO A 4 -9.97 11.50 28.72
N ILE A 5 -10.29 10.90 27.58
CA ILE A 5 -10.71 9.51 27.42
C ILE A 5 -9.44 8.68 27.22
N SER A 6 -9.31 7.64 28.03
CA SER A 6 -8.18 6.71 28.06
C SER A 6 -8.00 5.94 26.74
N TYR A 7 -6.78 5.95 26.20
CA TYR A 7 -6.39 5.10 25.07
C TYR A 7 -5.62 3.88 25.57
N LEU A 8 -6.22 2.69 25.38
CA LEU A 8 -5.56 1.40 25.47
C LEU A 8 -4.84 1.16 24.13
N ILE A 9 -3.55 1.49 24.05
CA ILE A 9 -2.72 1.22 22.87
C ILE A 9 -2.16 -0.20 23.02
N ALA A 10 -2.61 -1.10 22.15
CA ALA A 10 -2.06 -2.45 22.04
C ALA A 10 -0.64 -2.38 21.45
N LEU A 11 0.28 -2.93 22.24
CA LEU A 11 1.68 -3.23 21.96
C LEU A 11 1.84 -4.01 20.64
N PHE A 12 2.53 -3.43 19.65
CA PHE A 12 3.19 -4.21 18.59
C PHE A 12 4.65 -3.77 18.50
N ALA A 13 5.51 -4.56 19.15
CA ALA A 13 6.95 -4.46 19.02
C ALA A 13 7.34 -4.87 17.58
N VAL A 14 7.92 -3.94 16.82
CA VAL A 14 8.71 -4.29 15.63
C VAL A 14 10.16 -3.96 15.95
N VAL A 15 10.94 -5.02 16.08
CA VAL A 15 12.36 -5.01 16.38
C VAL A 15 13.11 -4.21 15.31
N PHE A 16 13.66 -3.06 15.69
CA PHE A 16 14.65 -2.33 14.89
C PHE A 16 16.02 -3.00 15.09
N SER A 17 16.40 -3.91 14.20
CA SER A 17 17.78 -4.36 14.09
C SER A 17 18.58 -3.32 13.30
N ILE A 18 19.28 -2.45 14.04
CA ILE A 18 20.35 -1.59 13.53
C ILE A 18 21.59 -2.45 13.26
N SER A 19 22.13 -2.37 12.05
CA SER A 19 23.53 -2.76 11.78
C SER A 19 24.18 -1.60 11.05
N ALA A 20 25.00 -0.86 11.77
CA ALA A 20 25.73 0.29 11.28
C ALA A 20 26.99 -0.14 10.51
N TYR A 21 27.13 0.49 9.35
CA TYR A 21 28.35 0.89 8.64
C TYR A 21 29.54 -0.07 8.56
N ALA A 22 29.83 -0.52 7.33
CA ALA A 22 30.96 0.05 6.58
C ALA A 22 30.89 -0.40 5.11
N GLY A 23 30.81 0.56 4.19
CA GLY A 23 31.35 0.44 2.82
C GLY A 23 30.50 -0.27 1.76
N ASN A 24 29.17 -0.13 1.71
CA ASN A 24 28.38 -1.04 0.88
C ASN A 24 27.65 -0.34 -0.26
N ALA A 25 28.11 -0.59 -1.50
CA ALA A 25 27.30 -0.45 -2.70
C ALA A 25 26.08 -1.36 -2.54
N ALA A 26 25.02 -0.83 -1.92
CA ALA A 26 23.78 -1.53 -1.67
C ALA A 26 23.10 -1.77 -3.02
N LYS A 27 23.46 -2.87 -3.65
CA LYS A 27 22.55 -3.56 -4.56
C LYS A 27 21.34 -3.88 -3.68
N ALA A 28 20.24 -3.15 -3.89
CA ALA A 28 18.99 -3.37 -3.18
C ALA A 28 18.73 -4.89 -3.10
N PRO A 29 18.23 -5.41 -1.96
CA PRO A 29 17.91 -6.82 -1.87
C PRO A 29 17.09 -7.18 -3.10
N ARG A 30 17.54 -8.18 -3.85
CA ARG A 30 16.70 -8.74 -4.90
C ARG A 30 15.44 -9.19 -4.17
N GLN A 31 14.35 -8.48 -4.42
CA GLN A 31 13.03 -8.87 -3.95
C GLN A 31 12.73 -10.17 -4.69
N ASP A 32 13.06 -11.30 -4.06
CA ASP A 32 12.46 -12.57 -4.41
C ASP A 32 10.95 -12.33 -4.48
N GLY A 33 10.34 -12.77 -5.58
CA GLY A 33 8.99 -12.41 -6.04
C GLY A 33 7.85 -12.86 -5.14
N GLY A 34 7.88 -12.48 -3.87
CA GLY A 34 6.80 -12.62 -2.91
C GLY A 34 5.84 -11.43 -3.02
N SER A 35 4.56 -11.72 -2.87
CA SER A 35 3.54 -10.69 -2.75
C SER A 35 3.72 -9.92 -1.44
N SER A 36 3.69 -8.59 -1.51
CA SER A 36 3.79 -7.71 -0.34
C SER A 36 2.75 -6.60 -0.42
N SER A 37 2.13 -6.26 0.70
CA SER A 37 1.31 -5.06 0.85
C SER A 37 1.80 -4.19 2.00
N SER A 38 1.76 -2.87 1.80
CA SER A 38 2.12 -1.88 2.80
C SER A 38 1.15 -0.71 2.78
N ILE A 39 1.00 -0.04 3.91
CA ILE A 39 0.15 1.14 4.05
C ILE A 39 0.94 2.19 4.84
N GLU A 40 0.99 3.39 4.30
CA GLU A 40 1.51 4.57 4.95
C GLU A 40 0.34 5.55 5.16
N VAL A 41 0.08 5.97 6.40
CA VAL A 41 -1.00 6.91 6.73
C VAL A 41 -0.41 8.12 7.41
N THR A 42 -0.88 9.30 7.01
CA THR A 42 -0.59 10.59 7.62
C THR A 42 -1.91 11.32 7.92
N ASP A 43 -1.86 12.41 8.67
CA ASP A 43 -3.06 13.22 8.94
C ASP A 43 -3.70 13.77 7.66
N ASP A 44 -2.89 13.93 6.60
CA ASP A 44 -3.31 14.51 5.33
C ASP A 44 -3.77 13.48 4.28
N GLY A 45 -3.60 12.18 4.56
CA GLY A 45 -3.86 11.15 3.57
C GLY A 45 -3.18 9.81 3.84
N GLY A 46 -2.91 9.07 2.78
CA GLY A 46 -2.17 7.83 2.86
C GLY A 46 -1.88 7.21 1.50
N VAL A 47 -0.98 6.23 1.51
CA VAL A 47 -0.61 5.43 0.36
C VAL A 47 -0.71 3.97 0.73
N ALA A 48 -1.59 3.23 0.05
CA ALA A 48 -1.59 1.79 0.07
C ALA A 48 -0.82 1.25 -1.13
N THR A 49 0.14 0.37 -0.91
CA THR A 49 0.95 -0.26 -1.97
C THR A 49 0.73 -1.76 -1.96
N ILE A 50 0.53 -2.35 -3.13
CA ILE A 50 0.54 -3.81 -3.36
C ILE A 50 1.57 -4.11 -4.44
N ARG A 51 2.44 -5.08 -4.18
CA ARG A 51 3.39 -5.65 -5.16
C ARG A 51 3.19 -7.16 -5.21
N GLY A 52 3.36 -7.75 -6.38
CA GLY A 52 3.24 -9.20 -6.61
C GLY A 52 1.97 -9.56 -7.39
N SER A 53 1.53 -10.81 -7.26
CA SER A 53 0.46 -11.39 -8.06
C SER A 53 -0.93 -11.23 -7.44
N GLU A 54 -1.01 -11.13 -6.11
CA GLU A 54 -2.23 -10.99 -5.32
C GLU A 54 -1.97 -10.19 -4.04
N GLY A 55 -3.00 -9.56 -3.51
CA GLY A 55 -2.91 -8.83 -2.24
C GLY A 55 -4.16 -8.05 -1.90
N ILE A 56 -4.28 -7.69 -0.63
CA ILE A 56 -5.35 -6.80 -0.13
C ILE A 56 -4.69 -5.73 0.72
N ALA A 57 -5.13 -4.48 0.53
CA ALA A 57 -4.79 -3.35 1.39
C ALA A 57 -6.07 -2.60 1.76
N LEU A 58 -6.22 -2.31 3.06
CA LEU A 58 -7.34 -1.55 3.60
C LEU A 58 -6.86 -0.15 3.96
N MET A 59 -7.24 0.85 3.18
CA MET A 59 -6.91 2.25 3.45
C MET A 59 -8.14 3.00 3.92
N LYS A 60 -8.22 3.27 5.22
CA LYS A 60 -9.40 3.85 5.88
C LYS A 60 -10.64 2.98 5.59
N GLU A 61 -11.55 3.48 4.77
CA GLU A 61 -12.78 2.78 4.36
C GLU A 61 -12.66 2.11 2.98
N ASP A 62 -11.55 2.35 2.27
CA ASP A 62 -11.34 1.84 0.92
C ASP A 62 -10.58 0.49 0.95
N LYS A 63 -11.10 -0.49 0.22
CA LYS A 63 -10.48 -1.80 0.01
C LYS A 63 -9.85 -1.85 -1.38
N LEU A 64 -8.52 -1.86 -1.42
CA LEU A 64 -7.73 -2.17 -2.60
C LEU A 64 -7.43 -3.68 -2.63
N GLN A 65 -7.71 -4.32 -3.75
CA GLN A 65 -7.49 -5.75 -3.93
C GLN A 65 -6.85 -6.01 -5.30
N LEU A 66 -5.79 -6.81 -5.30
CA LEU A 66 -5.26 -7.47 -6.49
C LEU A 66 -5.61 -8.95 -6.39
N THR A 67 -6.37 -9.47 -7.34
CA THR A 67 -6.66 -10.90 -7.43
C THR A 67 -6.75 -11.30 -8.89
N LYS A 68 -6.22 -12.48 -9.24
CA LYS A 68 -6.23 -12.98 -10.63
C LYS A 68 -5.75 -11.91 -11.64
N ARG A 69 -4.68 -11.20 -11.29
CA ARG A 69 -4.10 -10.09 -12.07
C ARG A 69 -5.04 -8.93 -12.37
N THR A 70 -6.16 -8.78 -11.66
CA THR A 70 -7.09 -7.66 -11.83
C THR A 70 -7.14 -6.84 -10.56
N VAL A 71 -7.06 -5.53 -10.73
CA VAL A 71 -7.11 -4.58 -9.61
C VAL A 71 -8.55 -4.17 -9.38
N TYR A 72 -8.97 -4.24 -8.12
CA TYR A 72 -10.28 -3.80 -7.68
C TYR A 72 -10.11 -2.79 -6.56
N LEU A 73 -10.83 -1.67 -6.66
CA LEU A 73 -10.98 -0.72 -5.58
C LEU A 73 -12.46 -0.68 -5.19
N ASN A 74 -12.77 -1.01 -3.94
CA ASN A 74 -14.15 -1.13 -3.45
C ASN A 74 -15.04 -2.02 -4.35
N GLY A 75 -14.46 -3.07 -4.91
CA GLY A 75 -15.13 -4.00 -5.83
C GLY A 75 -15.27 -3.49 -7.28
N ARG A 76 -14.87 -2.25 -7.59
CA ARG A 76 -14.84 -1.72 -8.95
C ARG A 76 -13.51 -2.09 -9.62
N SER A 77 -13.57 -2.70 -10.81
CA SER A 77 -12.38 -3.10 -11.56
C SER A 77 -11.65 -1.87 -12.15
N TYR A 78 -10.32 -1.90 -12.06
CA TYR A 78 -9.37 -0.99 -12.71
C TYR A 78 -8.58 -1.72 -13.81
N GLY A 79 -9.09 -2.87 -14.23
CA GLY A 79 -8.53 -3.68 -15.31
C GLY A 79 -7.36 -4.57 -14.89
N THR A 80 -6.91 -5.36 -15.85
CA THR A 80 -5.83 -6.32 -15.66
C THR A 80 -4.47 -5.62 -15.58
N VAL A 81 -3.53 -6.22 -14.86
CA VAL A 81 -2.16 -5.73 -14.69
C VAL A 81 -1.13 -6.80 -15.09
N PRO A 82 0.12 -6.40 -15.38
CA PRO A 82 1.23 -7.33 -15.53
C PRO A 82 1.40 -8.23 -14.29
N GLU A 83 2.07 -9.37 -14.47
CA GLU A 83 2.35 -10.33 -13.39
C GLU A 83 3.26 -9.73 -12.30
N VAL A 84 4.20 -8.88 -12.71
CA VAL A 84 5.05 -8.10 -11.81
C VAL A 84 4.70 -6.64 -12.03
N CYS A 85 4.03 -6.03 -11.07
CA CYS A 85 3.73 -4.60 -11.06
C CYS A 85 3.65 -4.08 -9.62
N GLU A 86 3.76 -2.75 -9.50
CA GLU A 86 3.45 -2.02 -8.28
C GLU A 86 2.13 -1.28 -8.45
N ILE A 87 1.20 -1.54 -7.53
CA ILE A 87 -0.07 -0.83 -7.45
C ILE A 87 0.00 0.11 -6.26
N LYS A 88 -0.25 1.39 -6.49
CA LYS A 88 -0.33 2.41 -5.45
C LYS A 88 -1.69 3.05 -5.47
N TYR A 89 -2.36 3.05 -4.31
CA TYR A 89 -3.56 3.83 -4.10
C TYR A 89 -3.22 4.99 -3.18
N VAL A 90 -3.28 6.20 -3.72
CA VAL A 90 -2.93 7.43 -3.01
C VAL A 90 -4.21 8.17 -2.68
N VAL A 91 -4.42 8.41 -1.39
CA VAL A 91 -5.52 9.23 -0.89
C VAL A 91 -4.94 10.48 -0.27
N THR A 92 -5.43 11.62 -0.70
CA THR A 92 -5.15 12.94 -0.13
C THR A 92 -6.45 13.52 0.40
N LYS A 93 -6.41 14.73 0.97
CA LYS A 93 -7.63 15.45 1.39
C LYS A 93 -8.61 15.71 0.24
N THR A 94 -8.12 15.89 -0.98
CA THR A 94 -8.92 16.37 -2.12
C THR A 94 -9.14 15.32 -3.20
N ALA A 95 -8.28 14.31 -3.27
CA ALA A 95 -8.26 13.36 -4.36
C ALA A 95 -7.93 11.94 -3.90
N ARG A 96 -8.43 10.99 -4.67
CA ARG A 96 -8.12 9.56 -4.55
C ARG A 96 -7.69 9.09 -5.93
N THR A 97 -6.50 8.52 -6.05
CA THR A 97 -5.93 8.13 -7.35
C THR A 97 -5.24 6.79 -7.24
N LEU A 98 -5.55 5.91 -8.19
CA LEU A 98 -4.92 4.60 -8.32
C LEU A 98 -3.86 4.66 -9.42
N TYR A 99 -2.67 4.17 -9.11
CA TYR A 99 -1.54 4.08 -10.01
C TYR A 99 -1.14 2.61 -10.20
N VAL A 100 -0.77 2.26 -11.41
CA VAL A 100 -0.10 0.99 -11.73
C VAL A 100 1.22 1.34 -12.39
N ASP A 101 2.33 0.91 -11.79
CA ASP A 101 3.70 1.24 -12.21
C ASP A 101 3.89 2.75 -12.43
N GLY A 102 3.35 3.55 -11.49
CA GLY A 102 3.42 5.01 -11.52
C GLY A 102 2.47 5.71 -12.49
N LYS A 103 1.66 4.99 -13.27
CA LYS A 103 0.69 5.57 -14.21
C LYS A 103 -0.71 5.60 -13.62
N PRO A 104 -1.39 6.76 -13.58
CA PRO A 104 -2.75 6.83 -13.05
C PRO A 104 -3.70 6.00 -13.91
N ARG A 105 -4.63 5.31 -13.27
CA ARG A 105 -5.68 4.54 -13.92
C ARG A 105 -7.06 5.03 -13.51
N SER A 106 -7.95 5.02 -14.50
CA SER A 106 -9.39 5.13 -14.30
C SER A 106 -10.00 3.74 -14.16
N PRO A 107 -11.20 3.64 -13.55
CA PRO A 107 -11.96 2.40 -13.57
C PRO A 107 -12.19 1.88 -15.00
N ALA A 108 -12.24 0.55 -15.13
CA ALA A 108 -12.71 -0.07 -16.37
C ALA A 108 -14.18 0.33 -16.63
N ALA A 109 -14.53 0.53 -17.90
CA ALA A 109 -15.91 0.70 -18.29
C ALA A 109 -16.72 -0.54 -17.87
N LYS A 110 -17.98 -0.31 -17.49
CA LYS A 110 -18.90 -1.38 -17.10
C LYS A 110 -19.29 -2.25 -18.28
#